data_AF-A0AAE6EJ62-F1
#
_entry.id   AF-A0AAE6EJ62-F1
#
_cell.length_a   1.000
_cell.length_b   1.000
_cell.length_c   1.000
_cell.angle_alpha   90.00
_cell.angle_beta   90.00
_cell.angle_gamma   90.00
#
_symmetry.space_group_name_H-M   'P 1'
#
loop_
_entity.id
_entity.type
_entity.pdbx_description
1 polymer ?
#
loop_
_entity_poly.entity_id
_entity_poly.type
_entity_poly.pdbx_seq_one_letter_code
_entity_poly.pdbx_strand_id
1 'polypeptide(L)'
;MIETTAALAEACTELAKSEFITIDTEFLRETTFWPELCLVQMASPTLEVLVDPLAKGLDLTPLFELMANPAVVKVFHAARQDIEIIYHLGGLIPHPIFDTQVAAMVCGFGDSISYDQLVQKIKNVQIDKSSRFTDWSRRPLTEKQLDYALADVTHLRDVYLSLKAQLEREGRSLWLTEEMDILESRDTYDMHPDDAWLRLKSRLRKPTELAILKFVAAWREREARSRNVPRSRVLKDDAIFEIAQQQPKDAEALSRLRTIPKGWERSTSGTAIVETVNAALALPKEEMPKAPRHSHAPEGSGAAVELLKVLLKLTADKHGVAAKVIANSDDLDKIAAEGENATVGALSGWRRELFGDVALKLINGEVALRFAGKKVEAVEVAASEP
;
A
#
# COMPACT_ATOMS: atom_id res chain seq x y z
N MET A 1 -8.50 -28.96 -5.20
CA MET A 1 -8.60 -28.09 -6.38
C MET A 1 -10.06 -28.00 -6.80
N ILE A 2 -10.54 -26.80 -7.10
CA ILE A 2 -11.90 -26.50 -7.55
C ILE A 2 -11.79 -25.89 -8.95
N GLU A 3 -12.43 -26.54 -9.92
CA GLU A 3 -12.41 -26.16 -11.34
C GLU A 3 -13.81 -25.98 -11.92
N THR A 4 -14.87 -26.09 -11.09
CA THR A 4 -16.27 -25.94 -11.53
C THR A 4 -17.05 -25.01 -10.60
N THR A 5 -18.01 -24.28 -11.16
CA THR A 5 -18.86 -23.33 -10.41
C THR A 5 -19.65 -24.03 -9.31
N ALA A 6 -20.14 -25.25 -9.54
CA ALA A 6 -20.89 -26.01 -8.53
C ALA A 6 -20.02 -26.34 -7.30
N ALA A 7 -18.81 -26.85 -7.52
CA ALA A 7 -17.86 -27.12 -6.44
C ALA A 7 -17.43 -25.84 -5.72
N LEU A 8 -17.29 -24.71 -6.43
CA LEU A 8 -17.00 -23.42 -5.82
C LEU A 8 -18.15 -22.94 -4.92
N ALA A 9 -19.40 -23.04 -5.39
CA ALA A 9 -20.57 -22.65 -4.61
C ALA A 9 -20.74 -23.51 -3.34
N GLU A 10 -20.53 -24.83 -3.45
CA GLU A 10 -20.54 -25.74 -2.29
C GLU A 10 -19.46 -25.38 -1.28
N ALA A 11 -18.22 -25.16 -1.74
CA ALA A 11 -17.12 -24.75 -0.88
C ALA A 11 -17.39 -23.41 -0.20
N CYS A 12 -17.87 -22.40 -0.92
CA CYS A 12 -18.20 -21.10 -0.36
C CYS A 12 -19.32 -21.18 0.70
N THR A 13 -20.31 -22.06 0.48
CA THR A 13 -21.38 -22.32 1.45
C THR A 13 -20.85 -22.92 2.75
N GLU A 14 -19.89 -23.85 2.66
CA GLU A 14 -19.25 -24.44 3.85
C GLU A 14 -18.35 -23.43 4.57
N LEU A 15 -17.52 -22.70 3.81
CA LEU A 15 -16.64 -21.65 4.34
C LEU A 15 -17.43 -20.55 5.06
N ALA A 16 -18.62 -20.20 4.56
CA ALA A 16 -19.49 -19.19 5.15
C ALA A 16 -20.04 -19.54 6.54
N LYS A 17 -19.90 -20.79 7.00
CA LYS A 17 -20.30 -21.22 8.34
C LYS A 17 -19.28 -20.87 9.43
N SER A 18 -18.07 -20.49 9.04
CA SER A 18 -17.00 -20.12 9.96
C SER A 18 -17.01 -18.63 10.28
N GLU A 19 -16.60 -18.24 11.48
CA GLU A 19 -16.48 -16.82 11.86
C GLU A 19 -15.43 -16.06 11.04
N PHE A 20 -14.45 -16.78 10.50
CA PHE A 20 -13.41 -16.24 9.64
C PHE A 20 -12.96 -17.27 8.61
N ILE A 21 -12.38 -16.76 7.54
CA ILE A 21 -11.63 -17.51 6.55
C ILE A 21 -10.30 -16.81 6.30
N THR A 22 -9.28 -17.57 5.96
CA THR A 22 -8.02 -17.08 5.43
C THR A 22 -8.02 -17.19 3.93
N ILE A 23 -7.48 -16.18 3.26
CA ILE A 23 -7.44 -16.10 1.81
C ILE A 23 -6.09 -15.54 1.35
N ASP A 24 -5.63 -16.09 0.24
CA ASP A 24 -4.46 -15.61 -0.49
C ASP A 24 -4.75 -15.72 -2.00
N THR A 25 -3.92 -15.08 -2.82
CA THR A 25 -4.02 -15.20 -4.28
C THR A 25 -2.65 -15.34 -4.95
N GLU A 26 -2.62 -16.07 -6.07
CA GLU A 26 -1.47 -16.09 -6.98
C GLU A 26 -1.85 -15.45 -8.30
N PHE A 27 -0.99 -14.58 -8.82
CA PHE A 27 -1.28 -13.77 -10.00
C PHE A 27 -0.03 -13.36 -10.78
N LEU A 28 -0.23 -12.98 -12.04
CA LEU A 28 0.82 -12.41 -12.89
C LEU A 28 0.57 -10.92 -13.13
N ARG A 29 1.61 -10.08 -13.09
CA ARG A 29 1.50 -8.62 -13.28
C ARG A 29 2.60 -8.01 -14.14
N GLU A 30 3.34 -8.83 -14.88
CA GLU A 30 4.53 -8.39 -15.61
C GLU A 30 4.21 -7.82 -17.00
N THR A 31 3.16 -8.34 -17.63
CA THR A 31 2.84 -8.12 -19.04
C THR A 31 1.58 -7.30 -19.27
N THR A 32 0.73 -7.19 -18.26
CA THR A 32 -0.58 -6.52 -18.28
C THR A 32 -0.63 -5.35 -17.29
N PHE A 33 -1.66 -4.52 -17.41
CA PHE A 33 -1.91 -3.44 -16.45
C PHE A 33 -2.59 -3.97 -15.18
N TRP A 34 -3.64 -4.77 -15.38
CA TRP A 34 -4.38 -5.44 -14.32
C TRP A 34 -3.73 -6.80 -14.02
N PRO A 35 -3.59 -7.17 -12.73
CA PRO A 35 -3.08 -8.50 -12.40
C PRO A 35 -4.00 -9.58 -12.95
N GLU A 36 -3.39 -10.64 -13.51
CA GLU A 36 -4.10 -11.81 -13.98
C GLU A 36 -4.18 -12.84 -12.86
N LEU A 37 -5.37 -12.98 -12.27
CA LEU A 37 -5.61 -13.93 -11.19
C LEU A 37 -5.47 -15.37 -11.69
N CYS A 38 -4.54 -16.11 -11.08
CA CYS A 38 -4.17 -17.46 -11.49
C CYS A 38 -4.57 -18.54 -10.48
N LEU A 39 -4.67 -18.21 -9.19
CA LEU A 39 -5.12 -19.14 -8.15
C LEU A 39 -5.72 -18.34 -6.99
N VAL A 40 -6.75 -18.90 -6.36
CA VAL A 40 -7.26 -18.40 -5.06
C VAL A 40 -7.17 -19.53 -4.06
N GLN A 41 -6.60 -19.24 -2.91
CA GLN A 41 -6.51 -20.17 -1.79
C GLN A 41 -7.46 -19.70 -0.71
N MET A 42 -8.24 -20.62 -0.13
CA MET A 42 -9.10 -20.31 1.00
C MET A 42 -9.02 -21.41 2.04
N ALA A 43 -8.99 -21.02 3.31
CA ALA A 43 -9.12 -21.97 4.41
C ALA A 43 -10.01 -21.43 5.52
N SER A 44 -10.74 -22.34 6.14
CA SER A 44 -11.46 -22.19 7.40
C SER A 44 -10.92 -23.24 8.38
N PRO A 45 -11.38 -23.30 9.65
CA PRO A 45 -10.97 -24.37 10.55
C PRO A 45 -11.25 -25.79 10.04
N THR A 46 -12.25 -25.98 9.16
CA THR A 46 -12.73 -27.31 8.74
C THR A 46 -12.49 -27.63 7.27
N LEU A 47 -12.20 -26.64 6.44
CA LEU A 47 -12.08 -26.80 4.98
C LEU A 47 -10.95 -25.94 4.43
N GLU A 48 -10.13 -26.52 3.56
CA GLU A 48 -9.11 -25.81 2.77
C GLU A 48 -9.33 -26.13 1.29
N VAL A 49 -9.27 -25.10 0.45
CA VAL A 49 -9.53 -25.24 -0.99
C VAL A 49 -8.57 -24.37 -1.80
N LEU A 50 -8.25 -24.87 -2.98
CA LEU A 50 -7.59 -24.14 -4.06
C LEU A 50 -8.60 -24.01 -5.19
N VAL A 51 -8.87 -22.79 -5.64
CA VAL A 51 -9.78 -22.49 -6.75
C VAL A 51 -8.95 -22.07 -7.94
N ASP A 52 -9.17 -22.69 -9.10
CA ASP A 52 -8.53 -22.36 -10.37
C ASP A 52 -9.41 -21.41 -11.20
N PRO A 53 -9.12 -20.09 -11.20
CA PRO A 53 -9.93 -19.10 -11.91
C PRO A 53 -9.78 -19.18 -13.44
N LEU A 54 -8.77 -19.90 -13.92
CA LEU A 54 -8.51 -20.13 -15.35
C LEU A 54 -9.26 -21.37 -15.87
N ALA A 55 -9.93 -22.13 -14.99
CA ALA A 55 -10.73 -23.27 -15.39
C ALA A 55 -11.88 -22.84 -16.31
N LYS A 56 -12.05 -23.56 -17.42
CA LYS A 56 -12.97 -23.18 -18.49
C LYS A 56 -14.41 -23.15 -18.00
N GLY A 57 -15.03 -21.96 -18.06
CA GLY A 57 -16.44 -21.77 -17.71
C GLY A 57 -16.71 -21.67 -16.22
N LEU A 58 -15.67 -21.57 -15.38
CA LEU A 58 -15.81 -21.24 -13.97
C LEU A 58 -16.36 -19.82 -13.81
N ASP A 59 -17.40 -19.67 -13.00
CA ASP A 59 -17.93 -18.38 -12.57
C ASP A 59 -17.50 -18.11 -11.12
N LEU A 60 -16.81 -16.98 -10.90
CA LEU A 60 -16.30 -16.55 -9.59
C LEU A 60 -17.36 -15.84 -8.73
N THR A 61 -18.58 -15.66 -9.21
CA THR A 61 -19.65 -15.01 -8.44
C THR A 61 -19.80 -15.55 -7.01
N PRO A 62 -19.79 -16.88 -6.75
CA PRO A 62 -19.89 -17.39 -5.37
C PRO A 62 -18.71 -16.98 -4.47
N LEU A 63 -17.50 -16.84 -5.04
CA LEU A 63 -16.34 -16.34 -4.30
C LEU A 63 -16.57 -14.88 -3.89
N PHE A 64 -17.03 -14.03 -4.81
CA PHE A 64 -17.28 -12.62 -4.52
C PHE A 64 -18.40 -12.42 -3.50
N GLU A 65 -19.46 -13.23 -3.55
CA GLU A 65 -20.51 -13.25 -2.52
C GLU A 65 -19.94 -13.59 -1.14
N LEU A 66 -19.03 -14.57 -1.05
CA LEU A 66 -18.33 -14.90 0.20
C LEU A 66 -17.45 -13.73 0.68
N MET A 67 -16.73 -13.06 -0.23
CA MET A 67 -15.92 -11.88 0.11
C MET A 67 -16.78 -10.73 0.65
N ALA A 68 -18.00 -10.57 0.15
CA ALA A 68 -18.95 -9.55 0.60
C ALA A 68 -19.71 -9.92 1.89
N ASN A 69 -19.62 -11.17 2.37
CA ASN A 69 -20.39 -11.64 3.51
C ASN A 69 -19.91 -10.99 4.82
N PRO A 70 -20.71 -10.13 5.49
CA PRO A 70 -20.28 -9.42 6.70
C PRO A 70 -20.17 -10.31 7.94
N ALA A 71 -20.74 -11.52 7.90
CA ALA A 71 -20.69 -12.47 9.02
C ALA A 71 -19.35 -13.23 9.10
N VAL A 72 -18.49 -13.11 8.09
CA VAL A 72 -17.25 -13.88 7.97
C VAL A 72 -16.08 -12.92 7.79
N VAL A 73 -15.11 -12.93 8.70
CA VAL A 73 -13.89 -12.12 8.58
C VAL A 73 -12.99 -12.71 7.49
N LYS A 74 -12.55 -11.88 6.54
CA LYS A 74 -11.56 -12.26 5.52
C LYS A 74 -10.17 -11.91 6.01
N VAL A 75 -9.39 -12.92 6.33
CA VAL A 75 -8.03 -12.79 6.86
C VAL A 75 -7.03 -12.91 5.71
N PHE A 76 -6.20 -11.89 5.54
CA PHE A 76 -5.13 -11.84 4.56
C PHE A 76 -3.78 -11.62 5.25
N HIS A 77 -2.70 -11.71 4.48
CA HIS A 77 -1.39 -11.19 4.88
C HIS A 77 -0.88 -10.24 3.80
N ALA A 78 -0.69 -8.95 4.11
CA ALA A 78 -0.29 -7.93 3.13
C ALA A 78 -1.29 -7.81 1.95
N ALA A 79 -2.58 -7.71 2.29
CA ALA A 79 -3.77 -7.91 1.47
C ALA A 79 -3.94 -6.96 0.27
N ARG A 80 -3.12 -5.92 0.15
CA ARG A 80 -3.41 -4.81 -0.75
C ARG A 80 -3.54 -5.25 -2.21
N GLN A 81 -2.71 -6.19 -2.66
CA GLN A 81 -2.78 -6.65 -4.06
C GLN A 81 -3.93 -7.63 -4.28
N ASP A 82 -4.22 -8.48 -3.30
CA ASP A 82 -5.34 -9.43 -3.34
C ASP A 82 -6.68 -8.69 -3.40
N ILE A 83 -6.85 -7.66 -2.58
CA ILE A 83 -8.05 -6.82 -2.59
C ILE A 83 -8.16 -6.04 -3.90
N GLU A 84 -7.06 -5.55 -4.48
CA GLU A 84 -7.07 -4.91 -5.81
C GLU A 84 -7.63 -5.85 -6.86
N ILE A 85 -7.23 -7.13 -6.84
CA ILE A 85 -7.74 -8.16 -7.76
C ILE A 85 -9.24 -8.39 -7.55
N ILE A 86 -9.68 -8.57 -6.30
CA ILE A 86 -11.10 -8.76 -5.97
C ILE A 86 -11.93 -7.54 -6.38
N TYR A 87 -11.40 -6.33 -6.17
CA TYR A 87 -12.04 -5.09 -6.60
C TYR A 87 -12.27 -5.03 -8.10
N HIS A 88 -11.24 -5.34 -8.89
CA HIS A 88 -11.35 -5.26 -10.35
C HIS A 88 -12.19 -6.37 -10.97
N LEU A 89 -12.14 -7.58 -10.42
CA LEU A 89 -12.90 -8.72 -10.95
C LEU A 89 -14.35 -8.77 -10.42
N GLY A 90 -14.55 -8.46 -9.14
CA GLY A 90 -15.83 -8.58 -8.44
C GLY A 90 -16.57 -7.26 -8.22
N GLY A 91 -15.94 -6.10 -8.47
CA GLY A 91 -16.58 -4.79 -8.31
C GLY A 91 -16.88 -4.37 -6.86
N LEU A 92 -16.33 -5.09 -5.88
CA LEU A 92 -16.56 -4.94 -4.45
C LEU A 92 -15.25 -4.93 -3.66
N ILE A 93 -15.30 -4.41 -2.44
CA ILE A 93 -14.23 -4.57 -1.46
C ILE A 93 -14.67 -5.65 -0.47
N PRO A 94 -13.85 -6.67 -0.17
CA PRO A 94 -14.19 -7.64 0.87
C PRO A 94 -14.45 -6.92 2.20
N HIS A 95 -15.41 -7.39 2.99
CA HIS A 95 -15.68 -6.79 4.30
C HIS A 95 -16.42 -7.76 5.23
N PRO A 96 -16.00 -7.92 6.50
CA PRO A 96 -14.85 -7.27 7.15
C PRO A 96 -13.51 -7.94 6.83
N ILE A 97 -12.44 -7.16 6.83
CA ILE A 97 -11.06 -7.60 6.56
C ILE A 97 -10.22 -7.62 7.85
N PHE A 98 -9.28 -8.55 7.91
CA PHE A 98 -8.17 -8.53 8.86
C PHE A 98 -6.85 -8.79 8.13
N ASP A 99 -5.95 -7.81 8.11
CA ASP A 99 -4.59 -7.98 7.59
C ASP A 99 -3.62 -8.34 8.71
N THR A 100 -3.06 -9.55 8.65
CA THR A 100 -2.11 -10.05 9.64
C THR A 100 -0.75 -9.34 9.61
N GLN A 101 -0.33 -8.74 8.51
CA GLN A 101 0.90 -7.93 8.46
C GLN A 101 0.70 -6.63 9.23
N VAL A 102 -0.45 -5.99 9.07
CA VAL A 102 -0.81 -4.78 9.83
C VAL A 102 -0.94 -5.11 11.33
N ALA A 103 -1.65 -6.19 11.66
CA ALA A 103 -1.75 -6.65 13.04
C ALA A 103 -0.37 -6.99 13.65
N ALA A 104 0.52 -7.59 12.87
CA ALA A 104 1.87 -7.91 13.32
C ALA A 104 2.69 -6.64 13.63
N MET A 105 2.49 -5.53 12.92
CA MET A 105 3.11 -4.26 13.26
C MET A 105 2.70 -3.78 14.66
N VAL A 106 1.41 -3.85 14.99
CA VAL A 106 0.88 -3.49 16.33
C VAL A 106 1.36 -4.47 17.40
N CYS A 107 1.52 -5.75 17.07
CA CYS A 107 2.02 -6.77 17.99
C CYS A 107 3.56 -6.81 18.12
N GLY A 108 4.29 -5.84 17.54
CA GLY A 108 5.74 -5.69 17.74
C GLY A 108 6.62 -6.58 16.86
N PHE A 109 6.10 -7.10 15.74
CA PHE A 109 6.86 -7.95 14.83
C PHE A 109 7.73 -7.18 13.81
N GLY A 110 7.67 -5.84 13.83
CA GLY A 110 8.37 -4.93 12.93
C GLY A 110 7.45 -4.31 11.88
N ASP A 111 7.97 -3.36 11.08
CA ASP A 111 7.17 -2.53 10.17
C ASP A 111 6.61 -3.25 8.93
N SER A 112 7.17 -4.41 8.56
CA SER A 112 6.83 -5.12 7.32
C SER A 112 7.34 -6.57 7.38
N ILE A 113 6.91 -7.32 8.38
CA ILE A 113 7.29 -8.74 8.48
C ILE A 113 6.69 -9.53 7.30
N SER A 114 7.47 -10.46 6.73
CA SER A 114 6.95 -11.37 5.71
C SER A 114 6.14 -12.51 6.34
N TYR A 115 5.24 -13.09 5.56
CA TYR A 115 4.40 -14.20 6.01
C TYR A 115 5.22 -15.36 6.61
N ASP A 116 6.26 -15.80 5.90
CA ASP A 116 7.12 -16.89 6.35
C ASP A 116 7.83 -16.60 7.68
N GLN A 117 8.29 -15.35 7.88
CA GLN A 117 8.94 -14.94 9.13
C GLN A 117 7.94 -14.86 10.27
N LEU A 118 6.72 -14.42 9.98
CA LEU A 118 5.63 -14.33 10.95
C LEU A 118 5.20 -15.74 11.40
N VAL A 119 5.00 -16.66 10.46
CA VAL A 119 4.72 -18.07 10.75
C VAL A 119 5.87 -18.71 11.52
N GLN A 120 7.13 -18.46 11.14
CA GLN A 120 8.28 -18.96 11.88
C GLN A 120 8.30 -18.45 13.33
N LYS A 121 8.03 -17.15 13.55
CA LYS A 121 8.03 -16.58 14.91
C LYS A 121 6.87 -17.08 15.78
N ILE A 122 5.68 -17.29 15.20
CA ILE A 122 4.48 -17.69 15.95
C ILE A 122 4.42 -19.21 16.13
N LYS A 123 4.72 -19.97 15.08
CA LYS A 123 4.55 -21.43 15.06
C LYS A 123 5.86 -22.23 15.11
N ASN A 124 7.02 -21.58 14.96
CA ASN A 124 8.30 -22.25 14.78
C ASN A 124 8.31 -23.22 13.56
N VAL A 125 7.54 -22.89 12.52
CA VAL A 125 7.46 -23.63 11.26
C VAL A 125 8.19 -22.84 10.17
N GLN A 126 9.02 -23.53 9.38
CA GLN A 126 9.63 -22.94 8.18
C GLN A 126 8.77 -23.27 6.96
N ILE A 127 8.39 -22.25 6.22
CA ILE A 127 7.65 -22.38 4.96
C ILE A 127 8.66 -22.51 3.82
N ASP A 128 8.45 -23.48 2.94
CA ASP A 128 9.22 -23.59 1.70
C ASP A 128 8.88 -22.42 0.77
N LYS A 129 9.89 -21.73 0.24
CA LYS A 129 9.74 -20.58 -0.66
C LYS A 129 9.94 -20.93 -2.12
N SER A 130 10.19 -22.20 -2.44
CA SER A 130 10.67 -22.64 -3.75
C SER A 130 9.69 -22.38 -4.89
N SER A 131 8.39 -22.25 -4.61
CA SER A 131 7.34 -22.02 -5.63
C SER A 131 6.89 -20.56 -5.79
N ARG A 132 7.39 -19.63 -4.95
CA ARG A 132 6.93 -18.21 -4.93
C ARG A 132 7.08 -17.49 -6.27
N PHE A 133 8.16 -17.76 -7.01
CA PHE A 133 8.45 -17.12 -8.30
C PHE A 133 8.31 -18.14 -9.43
N THR A 134 7.11 -18.71 -9.56
CA THR A 134 6.77 -19.64 -10.64
C THR A 134 5.68 -19.06 -11.54
N ASP A 135 5.56 -19.61 -12.76
CA ASP A 135 4.49 -19.21 -13.67
C ASP A 135 3.18 -19.90 -13.24
N TRP A 136 2.36 -19.15 -12.50
CA TRP A 136 1.08 -19.59 -11.97
C TRP A 136 -0.02 -19.74 -13.03
N SER A 137 0.21 -19.29 -14.27
CA SER A 137 -0.76 -19.47 -15.36
C SER A 137 -0.68 -20.86 -15.99
N ARG A 138 0.43 -21.60 -15.78
CA ARG A 138 0.62 -22.91 -16.42
C ARG A 138 -0.33 -23.93 -15.82
N ARG A 139 -0.86 -24.79 -16.70
CA ARG A 139 -1.72 -25.92 -16.34
C ARG A 139 -1.18 -27.24 -16.91
N PRO A 140 -1.28 -28.35 -16.16
CA PRO A 140 -1.70 -28.42 -14.75
C PRO A 140 -0.65 -27.79 -13.81
N LEU A 141 -1.09 -27.32 -12.64
CA LEU A 141 -0.18 -26.91 -11.57
C LEU A 141 0.55 -28.13 -11.01
N THR A 142 1.80 -27.96 -10.60
CA THR A 142 2.59 -29.03 -9.99
C THR A 142 2.18 -29.25 -8.53
N GLU A 143 2.37 -30.47 -8.00
CA GLU A 143 2.09 -30.78 -6.59
C GLU A 143 2.79 -29.79 -5.62
N LYS A 144 4.05 -29.43 -5.92
CA LYS A 144 4.80 -28.43 -5.15
C LYS A 144 4.18 -27.02 -5.17
N GLN A 145 3.53 -26.63 -6.26
CA GLN A 145 2.81 -25.36 -6.32
C GLN A 145 1.53 -25.43 -5.49
N LEU A 146 0.82 -26.56 -5.55
CA LEU A 146 -0.40 -26.78 -4.76
C LEU A 146 -0.11 -26.79 -3.25
N ASP A 147 0.94 -27.50 -2.82
CA ASP A 147 1.35 -27.58 -1.41
C ASP A 147 1.79 -26.22 -0.87
N TYR A 148 2.59 -25.49 -1.67
CA TYR A 148 3.00 -24.12 -1.34
C TYR A 148 1.79 -23.20 -1.16
N ALA A 149 0.91 -23.16 -2.16
CA ALA A 149 -0.28 -22.32 -2.16
C ALA A 149 -1.19 -22.63 -0.96
N LEU A 150 -1.39 -23.91 -0.64
CA LEU A 150 -2.23 -24.29 0.49
C LEU A 150 -1.61 -23.85 1.83
N ALA A 151 -0.28 -23.98 1.98
CA ALA A 151 0.42 -23.57 3.19
C ALA A 151 0.27 -22.07 3.52
N ASP A 152 0.08 -21.22 2.50
CA ASP A 152 -0.12 -19.77 2.66
C ASP A 152 -1.45 -19.41 3.34
N VAL A 153 -2.45 -20.30 3.30
CA VAL A 153 -3.71 -20.13 4.04
C VAL A 153 -3.82 -21.05 5.26
N THR A 154 -3.20 -22.23 5.23
CA THR A 154 -3.24 -23.20 6.33
C THR A 154 -2.69 -22.62 7.63
N HIS A 155 -1.49 -22.03 7.60
CA HIS A 155 -0.85 -21.46 8.79
C HIS A 155 -1.33 -20.05 9.13
N LEU A 156 -1.90 -19.34 8.14
CA LEU A 156 -2.48 -18.02 8.36
C LEU A 156 -3.62 -18.06 9.37
N ARG A 157 -4.35 -19.18 9.49
CA ARG A 157 -5.42 -19.35 10.49
C ARG A 157 -4.88 -19.21 11.91
N ASP A 158 -3.78 -19.92 12.19
CA ASP A 158 -3.14 -19.91 13.51
C ASP A 158 -2.48 -18.55 13.80
N VAL A 159 -1.86 -17.94 12.78
CA VAL A 159 -1.29 -16.59 12.87
C VAL A 159 -2.37 -15.58 13.26
N TYR A 160 -3.52 -15.62 12.59
CA TYR A 160 -4.66 -14.76 12.90
C TYR A 160 -5.14 -14.94 14.34
N LEU A 161 -5.40 -16.18 14.76
CA LEU A 161 -5.86 -16.45 16.13
C LEU A 161 -4.86 -15.97 17.18
N SER A 162 -3.56 -16.16 16.94
CA SER A 162 -2.49 -15.68 17.83
C SER A 162 -2.45 -14.15 17.91
N LEU A 163 -2.51 -13.45 16.77
CA LEU A 163 -2.45 -11.99 16.72
C LEU A 163 -3.72 -11.37 17.32
N LYS A 164 -4.90 -11.91 16.99
CA LYS A 164 -6.19 -11.46 17.55
C LYS A 164 -6.17 -11.57 19.08
N ALA A 165 -5.76 -12.71 19.63
CA ALA A 165 -5.68 -12.91 21.07
C ALA A 165 -4.67 -11.97 21.75
N GLN A 166 -3.54 -11.67 21.09
CA GLN A 166 -2.57 -10.71 21.60
C GLN A 166 -3.14 -9.29 21.64
N LEU A 167 -3.79 -8.83 20.57
CA LEU A 167 -4.40 -7.51 20.48
C LEU A 167 -5.49 -7.32 21.54
N GLU A 168 -6.33 -8.33 21.75
CA GLU A 168 -7.37 -8.31 22.80
C GLU A 168 -6.76 -8.23 24.20
N ARG A 169 -5.74 -9.04 24.48
CA ARG A 169 -5.02 -9.03 25.77
C ARG A 169 -4.35 -7.70 26.06
N GLU A 170 -3.85 -7.02 25.03
CA GLU A 170 -3.15 -5.74 25.15
C GLU A 170 -4.09 -4.52 25.04
N GLY A 171 -5.39 -4.73 24.76
CA GLY A 171 -6.35 -3.65 24.56
C GLY A 171 -6.10 -2.82 23.29
N ARG A 172 -5.48 -3.42 22.26
CA ARG A 172 -5.03 -2.75 21.04
C ARG A 172 -5.85 -3.06 19.80
N SER A 173 -6.97 -3.77 19.93
CA SER A 173 -7.81 -4.15 18.77
C SER A 173 -8.25 -2.94 17.92
N LEU A 174 -8.52 -1.80 18.56
CA LEU A 174 -8.91 -0.55 17.89
C LEU A 174 -7.75 0.14 17.15
N TRP A 175 -6.49 -0.24 17.41
CA TRP A 175 -5.34 0.38 16.74
C TRP A 175 -5.25 -0.02 15.26
N LEU A 176 -5.93 -1.11 14.88
CA LEU A 176 -5.99 -1.56 13.50
C LEU A 176 -7.03 -0.82 12.67
N THR A 177 -8.02 -0.18 13.28
CA THR A 177 -9.21 0.33 12.59
C THR A 177 -8.85 1.23 11.41
N GLU A 178 -8.01 2.24 11.62
CA GLU A 178 -7.65 3.17 10.54
C GLU A 178 -6.90 2.49 9.38
N GLU A 179 -6.03 1.53 9.69
CA GLU A 179 -5.27 0.80 8.66
C GLU A 179 -6.20 -0.16 7.87
N MET A 180 -7.17 -0.78 8.55
CA MET A 180 -8.19 -1.59 7.88
C MET A 180 -9.14 -0.71 7.06
N ASP A 181 -9.52 0.47 7.54
CA ASP A 181 -10.36 1.43 6.79
C ASP A 181 -9.69 1.85 5.47
N ILE A 182 -8.36 2.00 5.45
CA ILE A 182 -7.61 2.25 4.23
C ILE A 182 -7.73 1.06 3.27
N LEU A 183 -7.58 -0.18 3.76
CA LEU A 183 -7.73 -1.38 2.94
C LEU A 183 -9.17 -1.64 2.51
N GLU A 184 -10.16 -1.16 3.26
CA GLU A 184 -11.58 -1.30 2.95
C GLU A 184 -12.13 -0.15 2.08
N SER A 185 -11.35 0.92 1.88
CA SER A 185 -11.72 2.05 1.03
C SER A 185 -11.59 1.74 -0.46
N ARG A 186 -12.64 2.02 -1.23
CA ARG A 186 -12.62 1.90 -2.71
C ARG A 186 -11.58 2.84 -3.33
N ASP A 187 -11.36 4.01 -2.76
CA ASP A 187 -10.42 5.02 -3.28
C ASP A 187 -8.96 4.51 -3.26
N THR A 188 -8.66 3.52 -2.41
CA THR A 188 -7.35 2.86 -2.36
C THR A 188 -7.02 2.11 -3.65
N TYR A 189 -8.04 1.64 -4.37
CA TYR A 189 -7.92 0.78 -5.55
C TYR A 189 -8.36 1.49 -6.84
N ASP A 190 -9.29 2.44 -6.75
CA ASP A 190 -9.79 3.20 -7.90
C ASP A 190 -9.18 4.59 -8.02
N MET A 191 -7.86 4.64 -8.22
CA MET A 191 -7.20 5.92 -8.45
C MET A 191 -7.69 6.53 -9.77
N HIS A 192 -8.20 7.76 -9.72
CA HIS A 192 -8.58 8.49 -10.94
C HIS A 192 -7.35 8.75 -11.82
N PRO A 193 -7.43 8.63 -13.16
CA PRO A 193 -6.27 8.83 -14.04
C PRO A 193 -5.57 10.17 -13.87
N ASP A 194 -6.31 11.24 -13.53
CA ASP A 194 -5.75 12.58 -13.34
C ASP A 194 -4.88 12.71 -12.07
N ASP A 195 -4.90 11.71 -11.19
CA ASP A 195 -4.09 11.64 -9.98
C ASP A 195 -2.86 10.72 -10.16
N ALA A 196 -2.68 10.12 -11.34
CA ALA A 196 -1.57 9.21 -11.62
C ALA A 196 -0.18 9.84 -11.41
N TRP A 197 -0.08 11.16 -11.51
CA TRP A 197 1.15 11.92 -11.25
C TRP A 197 1.57 11.89 -9.77
N LEU A 198 0.66 11.66 -8.82
CA LEU A 198 0.98 11.57 -7.39
C LEU A 198 1.85 10.34 -7.07
N ARG A 199 1.79 9.30 -7.91
CA ARG A 199 2.65 8.10 -7.77
C ARG A 199 4.08 8.35 -8.25
N LEU A 200 4.30 9.39 -9.06
CA LEU A 200 5.61 9.73 -9.59
C LEU A 200 6.41 10.49 -8.54
N LYS A 201 7.59 9.98 -8.17
CA LYS A 201 8.53 10.64 -7.24
C LYS A 201 9.24 11.83 -7.92
N SER A 202 8.46 12.82 -8.34
CA SER A 202 8.94 13.98 -9.09
C SER A 202 9.59 15.02 -8.18
N ARG A 203 10.73 15.55 -8.63
CA ARG A 203 11.38 16.74 -8.03
C ARG A 203 10.98 18.03 -8.72
N LEU A 204 10.07 17.99 -9.70
CA LEU A 204 9.61 19.17 -10.41
C LEU A 204 8.82 20.07 -9.45
N ARG A 205 8.98 21.38 -9.66
CA ARG A 205 8.41 22.40 -8.78
C ARG A 205 7.79 23.57 -9.53
N LYS A 206 8.08 23.77 -10.83
CA LYS A 206 7.45 24.87 -11.56
C LYS A 206 5.99 24.51 -11.90
N PRO A 207 5.02 25.42 -11.72
CA PRO A 207 3.61 25.15 -12.02
C PRO A 207 3.39 24.59 -13.44
N THR A 208 4.10 25.12 -14.44
CA THR A 208 4.04 24.64 -15.82
C THR A 208 4.58 23.22 -15.99
N GLU A 209 5.70 22.88 -15.34
CA GLU A 209 6.27 21.53 -15.36
C GLU A 209 5.32 20.55 -14.68
N LEU A 210 4.70 20.94 -13.57
CA LEU A 210 3.70 20.15 -12.86
C LEU A 210 2.41 19.96 -13.67
N ALA A 211 1.97 20.98 -14.41
CA ALA A 211 0.81 20.88 -15.30
C ALA A 211 1.04 19.82 -16.38
N ILE A 212 2.18 19.88 -17.06
CA ILE A 212 2.55 18.91 -18.09
C ILE A 212 2.72 17.52 -17.49
N LEU A 213 3.39 17.40 -16.34
CA LEU A 213 3.53 16.14 -15.60
C LEU A 213 2.15 15.51 -15.32
N LYS A 214 1.21 16.29 -14.80
CA LYS A 214 -0.16 15.82 -14.49
C LYS A 214 -0.86 15.31 -15.76
N PHE A 215 -0.85 16.11 -16.82
CA PHE A 215 -1.54 15.79 -18.07
C PHE A 215 -0.94 14.56 -18.76
N VAL A 216 0.39 14.49 -18.86
CA VAL A 216 1.09 13.36 -19.50
C VAL A 216 0.96 12.08 -18.67
N ALA A 217 1.04 12.16 -17.33
CA ALA A 217 0.82 11.01 -16.47
C ALA A 217 -0.61 10.47 -16.60
N ALA A 218 -1.60 11.36 -16.69
CA ALA A 218 -3.00 10.99 -16.85
C ALA A 218 -3.29 10.37 -18.22
N TRP A 219 -2.70 10.92 -19.29
CA TRP A 219 -2.74 10.30 -20.62
C TRP A 219 -2.16 8.88 -20.58
N ARG A 220 -0.96 8.72 -19.98
CA ARG A 220 -0.31 7.41 -19.87
C ARG A 220 -1.18 6.41 -19.12
N GLU A 221 -1.77 6.84 -18.01
CA GLU A 221 -2.63 5.99 -17.18
C GLU A 221 -3.84 5.48 -17.99
N ARG A 222 -4.50 6.36 -18.75
CA ARG A 222 -5.62 5.99 -19.65
C ARG A 222 -5.19 5.01 -20.74
N GLU A 223 -4.08 5.28 -21.41
CA GLU A 223 -3.52 4.41 -22.45
C GLU A 223 -3.16 3.02 -21.92
N ALA A 224 -2.50 2.97 -20.76
CA ALA A 224 -2.05 1.73 -20.15
C ALA A 224 -3.25 0.86 -19.72
N ARG A 225 -4.31 1.48 -19.16
CA ARG A 225 -5.57 0.81 -18.83
C ARG A 225 -6.28 0.28 -20.08
N SER A 226 -6.49 1.15 -21.07
CA SER A 226 -7.22 0.83 -22.31
C SER A 226 -6.59 -0.35 -23.05
N ARG A 227 -5.26 -0.36 -23.14
CA ARG A 227 -4.50 -1.40 -23.84
C ARG A 227 -4.16 -2.60 -22.96
N ASN A 228 -4.53 -2.56 -21.67
CA ASN A 228 -4.12 -3.51 -20.64
C ASN A 228 -2.62 -3.85 -20.69
N VAL A 229 -1.75 -2.84 -20.68
CA VAL A 229 -0.28 -3.02 -20.68
C VAL A 229 0.38 -2.24 -19.54
N PRO A 230 1.58 -2.66 -19.07
CA PRO A 230 2.32 -1.93 -18.06
C PRO A 230 2.55 -0.47 -18.47
N ARG A 231 2.44 0.44 -17.50
CA ARG A 231 2.64 1.89 -17.70
C ARG A 231 3.96 2.21 -18.42
N SER A 232 5.03 1.54 -18.03
CA SER A 232 6.37 1.69 -18.61
C SER A 232 6.46 1.26 -20.07
N ARG A 233 5.55 0.40 -20.55
CA ARG A 233 5.44 0.00 -21.96
C ARG A 233 4.76 1.07 -22.82
N VAL A 234 3.91 1.90 -22.23
CA VAL A 234 3.33 3.08 -22.90
C VAL A 234 4.35 4.21 -22.95
N LEU A 235 4.85 4.63 -21.77
CA LEU A 235 5.83 5.69 -21.64
C LEU A 235 6.54 5.56 -20.28
N LYS A 236 7.88 5.55 -20.29
CA LYS A 236 8.68 5.44 -19.07
C LYS A 236 8.63 6.71 -18.21
N ASP A 237 8.83 6.56 -16.90
CA ASP A 237 8.77 7.69 -15.96
C ASP A 237 9.79 8.80 -16.29
N ASP A 238 11.01 8.42 -16.70
CA ASP A 238 12.06 9.35 -17.10
C ASP A 238 11.65 10.20 -18.32
N ALA A 239 10.96 9.59 -19.28
CA ALA A 239 10.42 10.31 -20.42
C ALA A 239 9.34 11.33 -20.04
N ILE A 240 8.47 11.00 -19.08
CA ILE A 240 7.49 11.96 -18.56
C ILE A 240 8.19 13.16 -17.94
N PHE A 241 9.24 12.93 -17.14
CA PHE A 241 10.01 14.01 -16.52
C PHE A 241 10.72 14.87 -17.56
N GLU A 242 11.34 14.27 -18.59
CA GLU A 242 12.00 15.02 -19.67
C GLU A 242 11.00 15.85 -20.47
N ILE A 243 9.83 15.29 -20.83
CA ILE A 243 8.75 16.02 -21.52
C ILE A 243 8.28 17.22 -20.69
N ALA A 244 8.07 17.04 -19.39
CA ALA A 244 7.64 18.11 -18.49
C ALA A 244 8.68 19.25 -18.39
N GLN A 245 9.97 18.93 -18.44
CA GLN A 245 11.06 19.91 -18.37
C GLN A 245 11.31 20.64 -19.70
N GLN A 246 11.31 19.89 -20.81
CA GLN A 246 11.67 20.41 -22.14
C GLN A 246 10.47 21.01 -22.89
N GLN A 247 9.24 20.66 -22.49
CA GLN A 247 7.99 21.23 -22.99
C GLN A 247 7.87 21.20 -24.54
N PRO A 248 8.03 20.02 -25.18
CA PRO A 248 8.00 19.91 -26.63
C PRO A 248 6.62 20.26 -27.19
N LYS A 249 6.54 21.32 -28.01
CA LYS A 249 5.27 21.83 -28.57
C LYS A 249 4.90 21.24 -29.93
N ASP A 250 5.82 20.48 -30.53
CA ASP A 250 5.68 19.86 -31.84
C ASP A 250 6.50 18.55 -31.91
N ALA A 251 6.30 17.79 -32.99
CA ALA A 251 6.97 16.50 -33.19
C ALA A 251 8.50 16.65 -33.34
N GLU A 252 8.99 17.77 -33.90
CA GLU A 252 10.42 18.01 -34.03
C GLU A 252 11.08 18.21 -32.67
N ALA A 253 10.48 19.02 -31.79
CA ALA A 253 10.88 19.20 -30.42
C ALA A 253 10.82 17.88 -29.62
N LEU A 254 9.77 17.09 -29.80
CA LEU A 254 9.65 15.77 -29.17
C LEU A 254 10.77 14.81 -29.63
N SER A 255 11.15 14.84 -30.91
CA SER A 255 12.20 13.99 -31.47
C SER A 255 13.62 14.27 -30.92
N ARG A 256 13.83 15.46 -30.35
CA ARG A 256 15.11 15.88 -29.75
C ARG A 256 15.31 15.33 -28.34
N LEU A 257 14.25 14.80 -27.71
CA LEU A 257 14.32 14.26 -26.35
C LEU A 257 15.08 12.93 -26.34
N ARG A 258 15.98 12.76 -25.37
CA ARG A 258 16.85 11.59 -25.29
C ARG A 258 16.07 10.32 -24.94
N THR A 259 15.05 10.43 -24.10
CA THR A 259 14.25 9.28 -23.66
C THR A 259 13.27 8.78 -24.70
N ILE A 260 13.04 9.54 -25.78
CA ILE A 260 12.08 9.21 -26.83
C ILE A 260 12.79 8.45 -27.96
N PRO A 261 12.35 7.23 -28.30
CA PRO A 261 12.93 6.49 -29.43
C PRO A 261 12.70 7.24 -30.75
N LYS A 262 13.70 7.24 -31.64
CA LYS A 262 13.57 7.85 -32.97
C LYS A 262 12.39 7.26 -33.75
N GLY A 263 11.56 8.12 -34.33
CA GLY A 263 10.37 7.74 -35.09
C GLY A 263 9.12 7.58 -34.21
N TRP A 264 9.25 7.49 -32.88
CA TRP A 264 8.10 7.41 -31.97
C TRP A 264 7.30 8.71 -31.97
N GLU A 265 7.94 9.86 -32.22
CA GLU A 265 7.28 11.17 -32.31
C GLU A 265 6.22 11.24 -33.42
N ARG A 266 6.30 10.36 -34.42
CA ARG A 266 5.37 10.28 -35.56
C ARG A 266 4.23 9.29 -35.33
N SER A 267 4.27 8.56 -34.22
CA SER A 267 3.21 7.63 -33.85
C SER A 267 1.96 8.37 -33.37
N THR A 268 0.83 7.67 -33.31
CA THR A 268 -0.40 8.19 -32.68
C THR A 268 -0.16 8.64 -31.23
N SER A 269 0.67 7.90 -30.49
CA SER A 269 1.07 8.28 -29.13
C SER A 269 1.94 9.54 -29.10
N GLY A 270 2.85 9.71 -30.07
CA GLY A 270 3.67 10.91 -30.20
C GLY A 270 2.82 12.16 -30.44
N THR A 271 1.87 12.09 -31.37
CA THR A 271 0.88 13.15 -31.62
C THR A 271 0.07 13.47 -30.36
N ALA A 272 -0.46 12.44 -29.69
CA ALA A 272 -1.25 12.63 -28.48
C ALA A 272 -0.45 13.29 -27.33
N ILE A 273 0.85 12.98 -27.19
CA ILE A 273 1.72 13.64 -26.22
C ILE A 273 1.88 15.13 -26.55
N VAL A 274 2.14 15.48 -27.81
CA VAL A 274 2.28 16.89 -28.22
C VAL A 274 0.98 17.65 -27.95
N GLU A 275 -0.17 17.08 -28.27
CA GLU A 275 -1.49 17.65 -27.96
C GLU A 275 -1.68 17.83 -26.45
N THR A 276 -1.31 16.82 -25.67
CA THR A 276 -1.39 16.82 -24.19
C THR A 276 -0.51 17.92 -23.57
N VAL A 277 0.72 18.11 -24.09
CA VAL A 277 1.64 19.17 -23.66
C VAL A 277 1.06 20.54 -23.99
N ASN A 278 0.57 20.73 -25.22
CA ASN A 278 -0.02 22.00 -25.64
C ASN A 278 -1.29 22.33 -24.85
N ALA A 279 -2.12 21.35 -24.52
CA ALA A 279 -3.27 21.52 -23.65
C ALA A 279 -2.86 21.96 -22.23
N ALA A 280 -1.83 21.35 -21.66
CA ALA A 280 -1.30 21.74 -20.35
C ALA A 280 -0.72 23.17 -20.36
N LEU A 281 -0.07 23.58 -21.45
CA LEU A 281 0.48 24.92 -21.64
C LEU A 281 -0.59 26.00 -21.87
N ALA A 282 -1.77 25.62 -22.36
CA ALA A 282 -2.90 26.51 -22.59
C ALA A 282 -3.70 26.82 -21.31
N LEU A 283 -3.43 26.12 -20.20
CA LEU A 283 -4.10 26.37 -18.93
C LEU A 283 -3.89 27.82 -18.45
N PRO A 284 -4.95 28.50 -17.99
CA PRO A 284 -4.80 29.75 -17.25
C PRO A 284 -3.86 29.58 -16.06
N LYS A 285 -3.11 30.63 -15.71
CA LYS A 285 -2.13 30.56 -14.60
C LYS A 285 -2.78 30.19 -13.27
N GLU A 286 -4.04 30.57 -13.10
CA GLU A 286 -4.86 30.35 -11.91
C GLU A 286 -5.27 28.87 -11.76
N GLU A 287 -5.35 28.13 -12.87
CA GLU A 287 -5.71 26.71 -12.92
C GLU A 287 -4.50 25.78 -12.88
N MET A 288 -3.29 26.32 -13.06
CA MET A 288 -2.07 25.51 -12.98
C MET A 288 -1.92 24.91 -11.57
N PRO A 289 -1.47 23.65 -11.48
CA PRO A 289 -1.23 23.01 -10.19
C PRO A 289 -0.23 23.84 -9.40
N LYS A 290 -0.64 24.22 -8.19
CA LYS A 290 0.22 24.93 -7.27
C LYS A 290 1.31 23.97 -6.85
N ALA A 291 2.56 24.36 -7.05
CA ALA A 291 3.66 23.69 -6.41
C ALA A 291 3.37 23.63 -4.91
N PRO A 292 3.64 22.50 -4.23
CA PRO A 292 3.62 22.47 -2.77
C PRO A 292 4.45 23.65 -2.30
N ARG A 293 3.83 24.59 -1.58
CA ARG A 293 4.58 25.66 -0.94
C ARG A 293 5.51 24.93 0.02
N HIS A 294 6.80 24.95 -0.27
CA HIS A 294 7.76 24.83 0.82
C HIS A 294 7.46 26.05 1.70
N SER A 295 6.74 25.83 2.81
CA SER A 295 7.12 26.60 3.99
C SER A 295 8.63 26.38 4.10
N HIS A 296 9.41 27.45 4.15
CA HIS A 296 10.75 27.29 4.70
C HIS A 296 10.50 26.69 6.07
N ALA A 297 10.81 25.40 6.21
CA ALA A 297 10.65 24.73 7.48
C ALA A 297 11.40 25.62 8.49
N PRO A 298 10.75 26.03 9.60
CA PRO A 298 11.34 26.99 10.52
C PRO A 298 12.79 26.62 10.84
N GLU A 299 13.66 27.61 11.03
CA GLU A 299 15.04 27.32 11.44
C GLU A 299 15.03 26.37 12.65
N GLY A 300 15.75 25.24 12.55
CA GLY A 300 15.77 24.20 13.59
C GLY A 300 14.83 23.00 13.38
N SER A 301 13.85 23.10 12.47
CA SER A 301 12.91 22.00 12.15
C SER A 301 13.61 20.68 11.79
N GLY A 302 14.68 20.71 11.00
CA GLY A 302 15.45 19.49 10.67
C GLY A 302 16.08 18.81 11.89
N ALA A 303 16.55 19.59 12.86
CA ALA A 303 17.08 19.03 14.12
C ALA A 303 15.95 18.45 14.99
N ALA A 304 14.79 19.14 15.03
CA ALA A 304 13.61 18.64 15.71
C ALA A 304 13.13 17.30 15.12
N VAL A 305 13.13 17.15 13.79
CA VAL A 305 12.79 15.88 13.11
C VAL A 305 13.71 14.74 13.55
N GLU A 306 15.02 14.96 13.65
CA GLU A 306 15.95 13.92 14.12
C GLU A 306 15.71 13.54 15.59
N LEU A 307 15.41 14.52 16.46
CA LEU A 307 15.02 14.24 17.85
C LEU A 307 13.70 13.44 17.92
N LEU A 308 12.71 13.83 17.11
CA LEU A 308 11.43 13.13 17.01
C LEU A 308 11.59 11.69 16.52
N LYS A 309 12.48 11.42 15.57
CA LYS A 309 12.80 10.04 15.12
C LYS A 309 13.36 9.19 16.25
N VAL A 310 14.25 9.76 17.07
CA VAL A 310 14.81 9.05 18.24
C VAL A 310 13.72 8.79 19.27
N LEU A 311 12.88 9.79 19.58
CA LEU A 311 11.76 9.63 20.49
C LEU A 311 10.77 8.57 20.00
N LEU A 312 10.39 8.61 18.73
CA LEU A 312 9.48 7.65 18.11
C LEU A 312 9.99 6.22 18.27
N LYS A 313 11.29 6.01 18.03
CA LYS A 313 11.93 4.70 18.24
C LYS A 313 11.86 4.25 19.69
N LEU A 314 12.10 5.15 20.65
CA LEU A 314 11.99 4.83 22.07
C LEU A 314 10.57 4.48 22.49
N THR A 315 9.58 5.23 22.01
CA THR A 315 8.17 4.95 22.25
C THR A 315 7.78 3.59 21.66
N ALA A 316 8.16 3.33 20.41
CA ALA A 316 7.93 2.05 19.74
C ALA A 316 8.53 0.88 20.54
N ASP A 317 9.81 0.95 20.92
CA ASP A 317 10.50 -0.09 21.69
C ASP A 317 9.87 -0.28 23.08
N LYS A 318 9.51 0.81 23.77
CA LYS A 318 8.89 0.76 25.10
C LYS A 318 7.53 0.07 25.08
N HIS A 319 6.74 0.33 24.04
CA HIS A 319 5.39 -0.21 23.93
C HIS A 319 5.33 -1.52 23.13
N GLY A 320 6.45 -1.95 22.54
CA GLY A 320 6.52 -3.17 21.75
C GLY A 320 5.65 -3.12 20.50
N VAL A 321 5.65 -1.97 19.81
CA VAL A 321 4.88 -1.75 18.56
C VAL A 321 5.80 -1.19 17.49
N ALA A 322 5.45 -1.39 16.23
CA ALA A 322 6.22 -0.85 15.11
C ALA A 322 6.08 0.68 15.03
N ALA A 323 7.20 1.38 14.85
CA ALA A 323 7.24 2.84 14.80
C ALA A 323 6.33 3.41 13.70
N LYS A 324 6.26 2.71 12.56
CA LYS A 324 5.47 3.14 11.39
C LYS A 324 3.96 3.25 11.68
N VAL A 325 3.44 2.44 12.60
CA VAL A 325 2.01 2.52 12.98
C VAL A 325 1.74 3.72 13.89
N ILE A 326 2.76 4.21 14.60
CA ILE A 326 2.65 5.38 15.46
C ILE A 326 2.76 6.67 14.63
N ALA A 327 3.78 6.79 13.77
CA ALA A 327 4.01 7.97 12.95
C ALA A 327 4.91 7.65 11.75
N ASN A 328 4.68 8.33 10.64
CA ASN A 328 5.54 8.30 9.46
C ASN A 328 6.42 9.58 9.35
N SER A 329 7.35 9.62 8.40
CA SER A 329 8.25 10.78 8.23
C SER A 329 7.53 12.10 7.95
N ASP A 330 6.44 12.08 7.18
CA ASP A 330 5.63 13.28 6.89
C ASP A 330 4.93 13.78 8.16
N ASP A 331 4.49 12.87 9.04
CA ASP A 331 3.95 13.24 10.35
C ASP A 331 5.01 13.98 11.18
N LEU A 332 6.24 13.46 11.23
CA LEU A 332 7.33 14.08 11.99
C LEU A 332 7.74 15.43 11.42
N ASP A 333 7.82 15.55 10.09
CA ASP A 333 8.14 16.80 9.40
C ASP A 333 7.08 17.87 9.70
N LYS A 334 5.79 17.51 9.67
CA LYS A 334 4.69 18.43 10.00
C LYS A 334 4.64 18.80 11.47
N ILE A 335 4.84 17.85 12.39
CA ILE A 335 4.91 18.14 13.84
C ILE A 335 6.06 19.11 14.12
N ALA A 336 7.23 18.87 13.54
CA ALA A 336 8.39 19.76 13.71
C ALA A 336 8.19 21.17 13.13
N ALA A 337 7.39 21.30 12.06
CA ALA A 337 7.15 22.57 11.39
C ALA A 337 5.96 23.37 11.97
N GLU A 338 4.90 22.69 12.39
CA GLU A 338 3.60 23.29 12.72
C GLU A 338 3.20 23.10 14.20
N GLY A 339 3.89 22.22 14.93
CA GLY A 339 3.60 21.91 16.34
C GLY A 339 2.18 21.37 16.52
N GLU A 340 1.45 21.92 17.50
CA GLU A 340 0.06 21.53 17.81
C GLU A 340 -0.89 21.69 16.61
N ASN A 341 -0.57 22.59 15.67
CA ASN A 341 -1.43 22.84 14.51
C ASN A 341 -1.27 21.80 13.39
N ALA A 342 -0.33 20.85 13.53
CA ALA A 342 -0.08 19.83 12.54
C ALA A 342 -1.30 18.90 12.39
N THR A 343 -1.90 18.86 11.20
CA THR A 343 -3.00 17.93 10.91
C THR A 343 -2.44 16.55 10.52
N VAL A 344 -2.11 15.73 11.52
CA VAL A 344 -1.47 14.42 11.32
C VAL A 344 -2.05 13.33 12.24
N GLY A 345 -2.00 12.08 11.80
CA GLY A 345 -2.51 10.94 12.58
C GLY A 345 -1.79 10.76 13.92
N ALA A 346 -0.50 11.10 13.97
CA ALA A 346 0.31 11.04 15.20
C ALA A 346 -0.18 11.99 16.31
N LEU A 347 -0.99 13.01 16.00
CA LEU A 347 -1.61 13.93 16.95
C LEU A 347 -3.12 13.65 17.17
N SER A 348 -3.59 12.46 16.83
CA SER A 348 -4.99 12.04 17.02
C SER A 348 -5.10 10.69 17.76
N GLY A 349 -6.19 10.53 18.51
CA GLY A 349 -6.56 9.28 19.18
C GLY A 349 -5.44 8.65 20.02
N TRP A 350 -5.30 7.32 19.94
CA TRP A 350 -4.30 6.57 20.71
C TRP A 350 -2.86 6.95 20.36
N ARG A 351 -2.58 7.39 19.11
CA ARG A 351 -1.24 7.81 18.70
C ARG A 351 -0.81 9.08 19.41
N ARG A 352 -1.76 10.01 19.63
CA ARG A 352 -1.51 11.23 20.42
C ARG A 352 -1.08 10.89 21.83
N GLU A 353 -1.86 10.04 22.50
CA GLU A 353 -1.59 9.60 23.87
C GLU A 353 -0.27 8.84 23.98
N LEU A 354 0.06 8.01 22.99
CA LEU A 354 1.27 7.20 22.99
C LEU A 354 2.54 8.02 22.68
N PHE A 355 2.46 8.91 21.70
CA PHE A 355 3.62 9.62 21.12
C PHE A 355 3.39 11.11 20.94
N GLY A 356 2.26 11.52 20.36
CA GLY A 356 2.01 12.91 19.96
C GLY A 356 2.22 13.94 21.08
N ASP A 357 1.68 13.70 22.27
CA ASP A 357 1.82 14.63 23.39
C ASP A 357 3.28 14.75 23.86
N VAL A 358 4.03 13.64 23.90
CA VAL A 358 5.46 13.66 24.27
C VAL A 358 6.31 14.28 23.15
N ALA A 359 5.93 14.08 21.89
CA ALA A 359 6.56 14.70 20.73
C ALA A 359 6.43 16.22 20.77
N LEU A 360 5.24 16.74 21.11
CA LEU A 360 4.98 18.17 21.28
C LEU A 360 5.79 18.76 22.44
N LYS A 361 5.83 18.06 23.59
CA LYS A 361 6.67 18.46 24.73
C LYS A 361 8.16 18.50 24.37
N LEU A 362 8.64 17.54 23.57
CA LEU A 362 10.04 17.48 23.14
C LEU A 362 10.41 18.68 22.27
N ILE A 363 9.57 19.04 21.29
CA ILE A 363 9.85 20.21 20.42
C ILE A 363 9.68 21.54 21.14
N ASN A 364 8.87 21.59 22.21
CA ASN A 364 8.72 22.77 23.09
C ASN A 364 9.82 22.88 24.16
N GLY A 365 10.74 21.91 24.24
CA GLY A 365 11.83 21.91 25.23
C GLY A 365 11.42 21.48 26.64
N GLU A 366 10.20 20.97 26.82
CA GLU A 366 9.69 20.44 28.09
C GLU A 366 10.15 19.01 28.36
N VAL A 367 10.61 18.30 27.32
CA VAL A 367 11.21 16.97 27.40
C VAL A 367 12.59 17.00 26.74
N ALA A 368 13.57 16.37 27.36
CA ALA A 368 14.89 16.16 26.80
C ALA A 368 15.17 14.67 26.59
N LEU A 369 15.95 14.36 25.56
CA LEU A 369 16.51 13.02 25.35
C LEU A 369 17.89 12.94 25.99
N ARG A 370 18.05 12.05 26.98
CA ARG A 370 19.32 11.79 27.66
C ARG A 370 19.84 10.41 27.30
N PHE A 371 21.13 10.30 27.04
CA PHE A 371 21.79 9.00 26.92
C PHE A 371 22.41 8.62 28.27
N ALA A 372 21.88 7.58 28.92
CA ALA A 372 22.34 7.07 30.20
C ALA A 372 22.39 5.55 30.19
N GLY A 373 23.45 4.96 30.74
CA GLY A 373 23.56 3.49 30.84
C GLY A 373 23.48 2.76 29.50
N LYS A 374 23.99 3.35 28.41
CA LYS A 374 23.88 2.86 27.02
C LYS A 374 22.46 2.80 26.46
N LYS A 375 21.50 3.51 27.07
CA LYS A 375 20.13 3.64 26.61
C LYS A 375 19.78 5.12 26.44
N VAL A 376 18.87 5.43 25.51
CA VAL A 376 18.29 6.77 25.42
C VAL A 376 17.00 6.76 26.26
N GLU A 377 16.79 7.82 27.04
CA GLU A 377 15.62 8.01 27.91
C GLU A 377 15.04 9.40 27.64
N ALA A 378 13.71 9.52 27.65
CA ALA A 378 13.03 10.81 27.65
C ALA A 378 12.81 11.26 29.12
N VAL A 379 13.22 12.48 29.44
CA VAL A 379 13.10 13.06 30.79
C VAL A 379 12.42 14.42 30.73
N GLU A 380 11.53 14.72 31.67
CA GLU A 380 10.96 16.05 31.79
C GLU A 380 12.04 17.05 32.22
N VAL A 381 12.02 18.21 31.58
CA VAL A 381 12.90 19.33 31.88
C VAL A 381 12.10 20.30 32.75
N ALA A 382 12.62 20.61 33.93
CA ALA A 382 12.03 21.66 34.76
C ALA A 382 12.07 22.97 33.97
N ALA A 383 10.95 23.72 33.94
CA ALA A 383 10.87 25.00 33.24
C ALA A 383 12.06 25.88 33.64
N SER A 384 12.93 26.18 32.67
CA SER A 384 13.97 27.18 32.88
C SER A 384 13.29 28.53 33.00
N GLU A 385 13.36 29.16 34.19
CA GLU A 385 12.99 30.57 34.35
C GLU A 385 13.80 31.42 33.34
N PRO A 386 13.15 32.40 32.68
CA PRO A 386 13.73 33.15 31.57
C PRO A 386 14.94 34.00 31.92
#